data_AF-A0A963WYW5-F1
#
_entry.id   AF-A0A963WYW5-F1
#
_cell.length_a   1.000
_cell.length_b   1.000
_cell.length_c   1.000
_cell.angle_alpha   90.00
_cell.angle_beta   90.00
_cell.angle_gamma   90.00
#
_symmetry.space_group_name_H-M   'P 1'
#
loop_
_entity.id
_entity.type
_entity.pdbx_description
1 polymer ?
#
loop_
_entity_poly.entity_id
_entity_poly.type
_entity_poly.pdbx_seq_one_letter_code
_entity_poly.pdbx_strand_id
1 'polypeptide(L)'
;MIINRLLNAIKKQNWFKVFLELIIIVLGVFIGLMIHDRTVHRAGVSEQNQTLTQFEQTINADIDQLRQMKQTVVNKISSLEQLENMVVSGNKNRTFSYISADGGQVVGDFYQGLENSVQYGWQFPLPRSSYVIKSGLVGPSSTTMSAPIREDIQNYFARNSAINAEVNARIPGYAAQVYQMIGQGERTIFVDGQKKEITDFVMPTLNSELAIGAFISKANNENFLSLLRAEKNYAGFCLNMVERETKMAENLIEVIKNSRH
;
A
#
# COMPACT_ATOMS: atom_id res chain seq x y z
N MET A 1 -24.34 -13.93 60.01
CA MET A 1 -24.50 -15.38 60.25
C MET A 1 -23.17 -16.11 60.46
N ILE A 2 -22.12 -15.85 59.65
CA ILE A 2 -20.75 -16.37 59.87
C ILE A 2 -20.11 -15.85 61.18
N ILE A 3 -20.33 -14.56 61.49
CA ILE A 3 -19.84 -13.92 62.73
C ILE A 3 -20.37 -14.63 64.00
N ASN A 4 -21.64 -15.08 63.99
CA ASN A 4 -22.23 -15.82 65.11
C ASN A 4 -21.72 -17.27 65.21
N ARG A 5 -21.25 -17.87 64.12
CA ARG A 5 -20.64 -19.21 64.13
C ARG A 5 -19.22 -19.19 64.68
N LEU A 6 -18.47 -18.11 64.42
CA LEU A 6 -17.11 -17.89 64.93
C LEU A 6 -17.10 -17.74 66.47
N LEU A 7 -18.03 -16.94 67.01
CA LEU A 7 -18.17 -16.71 68.45
C LEU A 7 -18.50 -17.99 69.25
N ASN A 8 -19.29 -18.90 68.67
CA ASN A 8 -19.64 -20.16 69.29
C ASN A 8 -18.54 -21.24 69.18
N ALA A 9 -17.67 -21.17 68.18
CA ALA A 9 -16.54 -22.08 68.03
C ALA A 9 -15.41 -21.80 69.05
N ILE A 10 -15.20 -20.52 69.39
CA ILE A 10 -14.21 -20.06 70.37
C ILE A 10 -14.57 -20.51 71.80
N LYS A 11 -15.86 -20.53 72.14
CA LYS A 11 -16.35 -20.98 73.47
C LYS A 11 -16.24 -22.49 73.72
N LYS A 12 -15.98 -23.31 72.70
CA LYS A 12 -16.00 -24.79 72.78
C LYS A 12 -14.65 -25.47 72.45
N GLN A 13 -13.51 -24.79 72.55
CA GLN A 13 -12.18 -25.35 72.25
C GLN A 13 -12.01 -25.94 70.82
N ASN A 14 -12.88 -25.59 69.87
CA ASN A 14 -12.74 -26.01 68.47
C ASN A 14 -11.80 -25.07 67.69
N TRP A 15 -10.58 -24.88 68.18
CA TRP A 15 -9.56 -24.04 67.55
C TRP A 15 -9.26 -24.48 66.12
N PHE A 16 -9.35 -25.78 65.84
CA PHE A 16 -9.22 -26.35 64.50
C PHE A 16 -10.29 -25.86 63.52
N LYS A 17 -11.53 -25.66 63.99
CA LYS A 17 -12.62 -25.15 63.15
C LYS A 17 -12.40 -23.68 62.78
N VAL A 18 -11.95 -22.88 63.74
CA VAL A 18 -11.61 -21.46 63.49
C VAL A 18 -10.43 -21.35 62.53
N PHE A 19 -9.43 -22.23 62.65
CA PHE A 19 -8.29 -22.31 61.74
C PHE A 19 -8.71 -22.70 60.31
N LEU A 20 -9.55 -23.71 60.13
CA LEU A 20 -10.10 -24.09 58.82
C LEU A 20 -10.93 -22.96 58.20
N GLU A 21 -11.73 -22.26 59.00
CA GLU A 21 -12.56 -21.14 58.54
C GLU A 21 -11.69 -19.95 58.10
N LEU A 22 -10.58 -19.68 58.81
CA LEU A 22 -9.58 -18.68 58.40
C LEU A 22 -8.86 -19.07 57.09
N ILE A 23 -8.45 -20.34 56.95
CA ILE A 23 -7.80 -20.85 55.74
C ILE A 23 -8.71 -20.70 54.51
N ILE A 24 -9.99 -21.03 54.64
CA ILE A 24 -10.95 -20.91 53.53
C ILE A 24 -11.12 -19.45 53.09
N ILE A 25 -11.16 -18.51 54.03
CA ILE A 25 -11.25 -17.07 53.72
C ILE A 25 -9.99 -16.59 52.99
N VAL A 26 -8.81 -16.95 53.50
CA VAL A 26 -7.53 -16.58 52.88
C VAL A 26 -7.40 -17.20 51.48
N LEU A 27 -7.71 -18.49 51.32
CA LEU A 27 -7.74 -19.17 50.02
C LEU A 27 -8.73 -18.52 49.05
N GLY A 28 -9.92 -18.11 49.53
CA GLY A 28 -10.92 -17.42 48.73
C GLY A 28 -10.42 -16.09 48.16
N VAL A 29 -9.71 -15.30 48.98
CA VAL A 29 -9.11 -14.02 48.53
C VAL A 29 -7.97 -14.25 47.55
N PHE A 30 -7.09 -15.23 47.81
CA PHE A 30 -5.99 -15.57 46.91
C PHE A 30 -6.48 -16.06 45.54
N ILE A 31 -7.50 -16.92 45.50
CA ILE A 31 -8.11 -17.39 44.26
C ILE A 31 -8.81 -16.24 43.53
N GLY A 32 -9.48 -15.35 44.26
CA GLY A 32 -10.11 -14.15 43.71
C GLY A 32 -9.11 -13.23 42.99
N LEU A 33 -7.96 -12.96 43.61
CA LEU A 33 -6.88 -12.16 43.02
C LEU A 33 -6.27 -12.84 41.78
N MET A 34 -5.99 -14.15 41.86
CA MET A 34 -5.44 -14.89 40.71
C MET A 34 -6.39 -14.93 39.49
N ILE A 35 -7.70 -15.03 39.72
CA ILE A 35 -8.69 -15.00 38.63
C ILE A 35 -8.81 -13.59 38.05
N HIS A 36 -8.79 -12.56 38.90
CA HIS A 36 -8.81 -11.16 38.48
C HIS A 36 -7.61 -10.81 37.59
N ASP A 37 -6.39 -11.15 38.03
CA ASP A 37 -5.16 -10.91 37.25
C ASP A 37 -5.18 -11.65 35.91
N ARG A 38 -5.65 -12.90 35.87
CA ARG A 38 -5.83 -13.64 34.61
C ARG A 38 -6.87 -13.01 33.69
N THR A 39 -7.90 -12.38 34.24
CA THR A 39 -8.95 -11.75 33.44
C THR A 39 -8.43 -10.46 32.81
N VAL A 40 -7.72 -9.65 33.58
CA VAL A 40 -7.09 -8.41 33.10
C VAL A 40 -6.01 -8.68 32.06
N HIS A 41 -5.14 -9.67 32.30
CA HIS A 41 -4.13 -10.08 31.31
C HIS A 41 -4.76 -10.64 30.03
N ARG A 42 -5.82 -11.45 30.12
CA ARG A 42 -6.53 -11.96 28.93
C ARG A 42 -7.23 -10.86 28.14
N ALA A 43 -7.83 -9.88 28.81
CA ALA A 43 -8.44 -8.73 28.17
C ALA A 43 -7.41 -7.90 27.39
N GLY A 44 -6.25 -7.61 28.00
CA GLY A 44 -5.16 -6.88 27.33
C GLY A 44 -4.56 -7.63 26.13
N VAL A 45 -4.37 -8.95 26.25
CA VAL A 45 -3.88 -9.80 25.13
C VAL A 45 -4.92 -9.88 24.00
N SER A 46 -6.21 -9.92 24.32
CA SER A 46 -7.28 -9.92 23.31
C SER A 46 -7.31 -8.61 22.51
N GLU A 47 -7.17 -7.47 23.18
CA GLU A 47 -7.14 -6.14 22.55
C GLU A 47 -5.89 -5.93 21.68
N GLN A 48 -4.73 -6.40 22.16
CA GLN A 48 -3.47 -6.39 21.40
C GLN A 48 -3.59 -7.24 20.12
N ASN A 49 -4.13 -8.45 20.22
CA ASN A 49 -4.31 -9.33 19.06
C ASN A 49 -5.31 -8.76 18.05
N GLN A 50 -6.38 -8.13 18.51
CA GLN A 50 -7.35 -7.46 17.63
C GLN A 50 -6.70 -6.30 16.88
N THR A 51 -5.89 -5.48 17.56
CA THR A 51 -5.17 -4.36 16.95
C THR A 51 -4.15 -4.84 15.91
N LEU A 52 -3.36 -5.88 16.23
CA LEU A 52 -2.42 -6.49 15.28
C LEU A 52 -3.13 -7.10 14.07
N THR A 53 -4.33 -7.65 14.24
CA THR A 53 -5.13 -8.23 13.15
C THR A 53 -5.63 -7.16 12.18
N GLN A 54 -6.14 -6.05 12.71
CA GLN A 54 -6.56 -4.90 11.90
C GLN A 54 -5.37 -4.28 11.15
N PHE A 55 -4.21 -4.20 11.80
CA PHE A 55 -3.00 -3.69 11.19
C PHE A 55 -2.50 -4.60 10.06
N GLU A 56 -2.48 -5.92 10.26
CA GLU A 56 -2.17 -6.91 9.24
C GLU A 56 -3.10 -6.80 8.02
N GLN A 57 -4.41 -6.67 8.23
CA GLN A 57 -5.38 -6.47 7.14
C GLN A 57 -5.08 -5.21 6.34
N THR A 58 -4.68 -4.14 7.02
CA THR A 58 -4.37 -2.86 6.37
C THR A 58 -3.08 -2.93 5.56
N ILE A 59 -2.03 -3.56 6.08
CA ILE A 59 -0.78 -3.75 5.31
C ILE A 59 -1.01 -4.66 4.11
N ASN A 60 -1.81 -5.72 4.24
CA ASN A 60 -2.17 -6.56 3.09
C ASN A 60 -2.87 -5.76 2.00
N ALA A 61 -3.80 -4.87 2.37
CA ALA A 61 -4.43 -3.97 1.41
C ALA A 61 -3.42 -3.02 0.75
N ASP A 62 -2.45 -2.49 1.50
CA ASP A 62 -1.36 -1.66 0.96
C ASP A 62 -0.48 -2.46 -0.02
N ILE A 63 -0.15 -3.72 0.29
CA ILE A 63 0.60 -4.63 -0.61
C ILE A 63 -0.17 -4.87 -1.91
N ASP A 64 -1.47 -5.13 -1.84
CA ASP A 64 -2.29 -5.36 -3.04
C ASP A 64 -2.32 -4.10 -3.93
N GLN A 65 -2.40 -2.91 -3.33
CA GLN A 65 -2.29 -1.66 -4.08
C GLN A 65 -0.90 -1.48 -4.71
N LEU A 66 0.18 -1.79 -3.99
CA LEU A 66 1.54 -1.74 -4.51
C LEU A 66 1.75 -2.74 -5.67
N ARG A 67 1.15 -3.94 -5.61
CA ARG A 67 1.19 -4.92 -6.69
C ARG A 67 0.44 -4.45 -7.94
N GLN A 68 -0.75 -3.87 -7.76
CA GLN A 68 -1.49 -3.27 -8.88
C GLN A 68 -0.68 -2.15 -9.53
N MET A 69 -0.07 -1.29 -8.71
CA MET A 69 0.77 -0.22 -9.19
C MET A 69 2.01 -0.75 -9.93
N LYS A 70 2.70 -1.77 -9.39
CA LYS A 70 3.80 -2.46 -10.08
C LYS A 70 3.37 -2.91 -11.47
N GLN A 71 2.20 -3.51 -11.60
CA GLN A 71 1.69 -3.96 -12.89
C GLN A 71 1.51 -2.79 -13.87
N THR A 72 0.95 -1.68 -13.41
CA THR A 72 0.84 -0.45 -14.22
C THR A 72 2.22 0.04 -14.69
N VAL A 73 3.27 -0.04 -13.85
CA VAL A 73 4.63 0.35 -14.25
C VAL A 73 5.18 -0.55 -15.33
N VAL A 74 5.05 -1.86 -15.14
CA VAL A 74 5.54 -2.85 -16.10
C VAL A 74 4.87 -2.65 -17.45
N ASN A 75 3.55 -2.44 -17.46
CA ASN A 75 2.80 -2.19 -18.69
C ASN A 75 3.23 -0.89 -19.38
N LYS A 76 3.46 0.17 -18.60
CA LYS A 76 3.97 1.44 -19.14
C LYS A 76 5.38 1.32 -19.72
N ILE A 77 6.32 0.68 -19.01
CA ILE A 77 7.68 0.44 -19.52
C ILE A 77 7.62 -0.34 -20.83
N SER A 78 6.86 -1.43 -20.85
CA SER A 78 6.69 -2.26 -22.05
C SER A 78 6.09 -1.48 -23.21
N SER A 79 5.14 -0.58 -22.93
CA SER A 79 4.55 0.30 -23.95
C SER A 79 5.57 1.31 -24.48
N LEU A 80 6.37 1.92 -23.62
CA LEU A 80 7.43 2.85 -24.00
C LEU A 80 8.52 2.17 -24.84
N GLU A 81 8.92 0.95 -24.49
CA GLU A 81 9.89 0.17 -25.26
C GLU A 81 9.38 -0.19 -26.65
N GLN A 82 8.13 -0.62 -26.75
CA GLN A 82 7.51 -0.93 -28.04
C GLN A 82 7.33 0.33 -28.90
N LEU A 83 6.94 1.46 -28.30
CA LEU A 83 6.89 2.75 -29.00
C LEU A 83 8.27 3.20 -29.47
N GLU A 84 9.31 3.08 -28.64
CA GLU A 84 10.69 3.40 -29.05
C GLU A 84 11.09 2.57 -30.26
N ASN A 85 10.87 1.25 -30.20
CA ASN A 85 11.19 0.34 -31.29
C ASN A 85 10.41 0.68 -32.57
N MET A 86 9.13 1.02 -32.47
CA MET A 86 8.30 1.44 -33.62
C MET A 86 8.81 2.73 -34.24
N VAL A 87 9.13 3.73 -33.43
CA VAL A 87 9.61 5.04 -33.92
C VAL A 87 10.99 4.91 -34.57
N VAL A 88 11.90 4.16 -33.96
CA VAL A 88 13.28 3.95 -34.47
C VAL A 88 13.30 3.08 -35.72
N SER A 89 12.51 1.99 -35.76
CA SER A 89 12.48 1.08 -36.91
C SER A 89 11.58 1.57 -38.06
N GLY A 90 10.71 2.55 -37.81
CA GLY A 90 9.65 2.92 -38.74
C GLY A 90 8.55 1.85 -38.88
N ASN A 91 8.55 0.81 -38.03
CA ASN A 91 7.58 -0.27 -38.08
C ASN A 91 6.19 0.22 -37.65
N LYS A 92 5.21 0.04 -38.53
CA LYS A 92 3.80 0.42 -38.27
C LYS A 92 3.00 -0.70 -37.60
N ASN A 93 3.67 -1.55 -36.82
CA ASN A 93 2.99 -2.63 -36.10
C ASN A 93 1.88 -2.04 -35.23
N ARG A 94 0.69 -2.63 -35.30
CA ARG A 94 -0.49 -2.10 -34.61
C ARG A 94 -0.75 -2.79 -33.29
N THR A 95 0.07 -3.79 -32.94
CA THR A 95 -0.12 -4.59 -31.76
C THR A 95 0.96 -4.29 -30.73
N PHE A 96 0.52 -4.27 -29.49
CA PHE A 96 1.36 -4.12 -28.32
C PHE A 96 1.14 -5.32 -27.41
N SER A 97 2.23 -5.86 -26.89
CA SER A 97 2.21 -6.92 -25.91
C SER A 97 2.39 -6.34 -24.52
N TYR A 98 1.57 -6.76 -23.56
CA TYR A 98 1.69 -6.42 -22.15
C TYR A 98 1.63 -7.68 -21.29
N ILE A 99 1.93 -7.51 -20.02
CA ILE A 99 1.78 -8.55 -19.02
C ILE A 99 0.49 -8.24 -18.24
N SER A 100 -0.41 -9.21 -18.08
CA SER A 100 -1.57 -9.07 -17.19
C SER A 100 -1.16 -9.32 -15.74
N ALA A 101 -2.04 -8.94 -14.80
CA ALA A 101 -1.79 -9.09 -13.37
C ALA A 101 -1.59 -10.55 -12.93
N ASP A 102 -2.08 -11.52 -13.71
CA ASP A 102 -1.90 -12.96 -13.50
C ASP A 102 -0.63 -13.52 -14.18
N GLY A 103 0.19 -12.66 -14.80
CA GLY A 103 1.40 -13.04 -15.52
C GLY A 103 1.16 -13.52 -16.96
N GLY A 104 -0.08 -13.48 -17.44
CA GLY A 104 -0.42 -13.75 -18.84
C GLY A 104 0.10 -12.68 -19.79
N GLN A 105 0.22 -13.03 -21.08
CA GLN A 105 0.51 -12.07 -22.13
C GLN A 105 -0.81 -11.55 -22.71
N VAL A 106 -1.01 -10.23 -22.69
CA VAL A 106 -2.17 -9.57 -23.29
C VAL A 106 -1.71 -8.81 -24.51
N VAL A 107 -2.41 -8.99 -25.64
CA VAL A 107 -2.16 -8.21 -26.85
C VAL A 107 -3.22 -7.13 -26.93
N GLY A 108 -2.81 -5.86 -26.86
CA GLY A 108 -3.67 -4.72 -27.19
C GLY A 108 -3.25 -4.08 -28.50
N ASP A 109 -4.02 -3.08 -28.91
CA ASP A 109 -3.73 -2.31 -30.11
C ASP A 109 -2.77 -1.14 -29.83
N PHE A 110 -2.39 -0.43 -30.90
CA PHE A 110 -1.54 0.75 -30.87
C PHE A 110 -2.11 1.83 -29.95
N TYR A 111 -3.44 1.96 -29.95
CA TYR A 111 -4.14 2.88 -29.08
C TYR A 111 -3.89 2.56 -27.60
N GLN A 112 -4.13 1.32 -27.17
CA GLN A 112 -3.88 0.91 -25.79
C GLN A 112 -2.41 1.12 -25.41
N GLY A 113 -1.50 0.97 -26.37
CA GLY A 113 -0.06 1.15 -26.16
C GLY A 113 0.30 2.60 -25.89
N LEU A 114 -0.27 3.51 -26.70
CA LEU A 114 -0.16 4.94 -26.46
C LEU A 114 -0.79 5.33 -25.12
N GLU A 115 -2.00 4.86 -24.82
CA GLU A 115 -2.69 5.14 -23.55
C GLU A 115 -1.83 4.72 -22.35
N ASN A 116 -1.34 3.49 -22.34
CA ASN A 116 -0.47 2.96 -21.29
C ASN A 116 0.84 3.75 -21.17
N SER A 117 1.39 4.25 -22.29
CA SER A 117 2.62 5.06 -22.27
C SER A 117 2.43 6.43 -21.64
N VAL A 118 1.28 7.08 -21.90
CA VAL A 118 0.99 8.44 -21.43
C VAL A 118 0.24 8.48 -20.10
N GLN A 119 -0.31 7.36 -19.64
CA GLN A 119 -1.14 7.25 -18.45
C GLN A 119 -0.56 8.12 -17.32
N TYR A 120 -1.32 9.17 -16.99
CA TYR A 120 -0.97 10.17 -16.00
C TYR A 120 -1.25 9.63 -14.60
N GLY A 121 -0.51 10.13 -13.62
CA GLY A 121 -0.85 9.96 -12.21
C GLY A 121 -0.15 8.76 -11.56
N TRP A 122 1.17 8.85 -11.42
CA TRP A 122 1.85 8.16 -10.33
C TRP A 122 1.51 8.86 -9.02
N GLN A 123 0.29 8.68 -8.52
CA GLN A 123 0.05 8.90 -7.11
C GLN A 123 0.42 7.58 -6.44
N PHE A 124 1.61 7.52 -5.84
CA PHE A 124 1.88 6.43 -4.91
C PHE A 124 0.72 6.45 -3.90
N PRO A 125 -0.02 5.34 -3.74
CA PRO A 125 -1.15 5.33 -2.84
C PRO A 125 -0.65 5.77 -1.47
N LEU A 126 -1.29 6.79 -0.89
CA LEU A 126 -1.03 7.12 0.50
C LEU A 126 -1.28 5.84 1.30
N PRO A 127 -0.32 5.35 2.08
CA PRO A 127 -0.48 4.09 2.81
C PRO A 127 -1.78 4.16 3.61
N ARG A 128 -2.72 3.25 3.38
CA ARG A 128 -4.00 3.25 4.12
C ARG A 128 -3.75 3.00 5.60
N SER A 129 -2.64 2.34 5.91
CA SER A 129 -2.09 2.18 7.26
C SER A 129 -1.82 3.51 8.00
N SER A 130 -1.71 4.64 7.30
CA SER A 130 -1.62 5.97 7.92
C SER A 130 -2.90 6.39 8.67
N TYR A 131 -4.06 5.88 8.24
CA TYR A 131 -5.33 6.10 8.95
C TYR A 131 -5.38 5.36 10.29
N VAL A 132 -4.76 4.18 10.37
CA VAL A 132 -4.71 3.34 11.58
C VAL A 132 -3.82 3.96 12.67
N ILE A 133 -2.77 4.70 12.29
CA ILE A 133 -1.99 5.50 13.25
C ILE A 133 -2.75 6.73 13.70
N LYS A 134 -3.37 7.47 12.76
CA LYS A 134 -4.17 8.66 13.09
C LYS A 134 -5.37 8.35 13.97
N SER A 135 -5.92 7.13 13.88
CA SER A 135 -6.99 6.65 14.76
C SER A 135 -6.50 6.23 16.16
N GLY A 136 -5.20 6.36 16.47
CA GLY A 136 -4.64 6.10 17.80
C GLY A 136 -4.38 4.61 18.11
N LEU A 137 -4.63 3.69 17.17
CA LEU A 137 -4.47 2.25 17.39
C LEU A 137 -2.99 1.83 17.45
N VAL A 138 -2.08 2.57 16.80
CA VAL A 138 -0.63 2.25 16.70
C VAL A 138 0.26 3.48 16.94
N GLY A 139 -0.30 4.52 17.57
CA GLY A 139 0.44 5.77 17.85
C GLY A 139 1.56 5.61 18.89
N PRO A 140 2.43 6.62 19.05
CA PRO A 140 3.48 6.64 20.09
C PRO A 140 2.95 6.44 21.53
N SER A 141 1.64 6.59 21.74
CA SER A 141 0.93 6.34 23.00
C SER A 141 0.28 4.96 23.14
N SER A 142 0.26 4.08 22.12
CA SER A 142 -0.35 2.75 22.29
C SER A 142 0.56 1.87 23.16
N THR A 143 0.16 1.58 24.40
CA THR A 143 0.94 0.72 25.32
C THR A 143 0.86 -0.76 24.94
N THR A 144 0.06 -1.11 23.93
CA THR A 144 -0.26 -2.47 23.51
C THR A 144 0.69 -3.07 22.47
N MET A 145 1.59 -2.30 21.85
CA MET A 145 2.62 -2.84 20.92
C MET A 145 4.04 -2.70 21.45
N SER A 146 4.88 -3.68 21.14
CA SER A 146 6.32 -3.64 21.48
C SER A 146 7.01 -2.47 20.78
N ALA A 147 8.04 -1.90 21.44
CA ALA A 147 8.78 -0.75 20.91
C ALA A 147 9.42 -1.02 19.53
N PRO A 148 10.03 -2.20 19.25
CA PRO A 148 10.61 -2.49 17.93
C PRO A 148 9.58 -2.48 16.80
N ILE A 149 8.41 -3.10 17.03
CA ILE A 149 7.33 -3.12 16.03
C ILE A 149 6.86 -1.69 15.72
N ARG A 150 6.74 -0.85 16.75
CA ARG A 150 6.35 0.56 16.60
C ARG A 150 7.35 1.36 15.78
N GLU A 151 8.63 1.13 15.99
CA GLU A 151 9.71 1.80 15.25
C GLU A 151 9.73 1.38 13.78
N ASP A 152 9.62 0.08 13.48
CA ASP A 152 9.56 -0.43 12.11
C ASP A 152 8.36 0.13 11.34
N ILE A 153 7.21 0.19 12.02
CA ILE A 153 5.99 0.80 11.52
C ILE A 153 6.22 2.29 11.19
N GLN A 154 6.77 3.08 12.12
CA GLN A 154 7.05 4.51 11.88
C GLN A 154 8.05 4.73 10.74
N ASN A 155 9.09 3.91 10.65
CA ASN A 155 10.08 3.96 9.59
C ASN A 155 9.48 3.68 8.21
N TYR A 156 8.57 2.70 8.12
CA TYR A 156 7.81 2.42 6.89
C TYR A 156 7.00 3.63 6.42
N PHE A 157 6.38 4.38 7.34
CA PHE A 157 5.60 5.58 6.99
C PHE A 157 6.45 6.76 6.54
N ALA A 158 7.51 7.07 7.28
CA ALA A 158 8.38 8.19 6.96
C ALA A 158 8.96 8.03 5.54
N ARG A 159 9.32 6.80 5.16
CA ARG A 159 9.79 6.47 3.80
C ARG A 159 8.69 6.70 2.77
N ASN A 160 7.51 6.12 2.93
CA ASN A 160 6.42 6.28 1.96
C ASN A 160 6.01 7.73 1.72
N SER A 161 6.06 8.59 2.76
CA SER A 161 5.81 10.02 2.58
C SER A 161 6.91 10.72 1.77
N ALA A 162 8.17 10.34 1.93
CA ALA A 162 9.29 10.90 1.18
C ALA A 162 9.25 10.48 -0.30
N ILE A 163 8.88 9.24 -0.58
CA ILE A 163 8.72 8.72 -1.95
C ILE A 163 7.70 9.54 -2.74
N ASN A 164 6.56 9.85 -2.11
CA ASN A 164 5.55 10.71 -2.73
C ASN A 164 6.14 12.07 -3.13
N ALA A 165 6.99 12.67 -2.31
CA ALA A 165 7.64 13.94 -2.64
C ALA A 165 8.62 13.81 -3.81
N GLU A 166 9.38 12.71 -3.88
CA GLU A 166 10.35 12.43 -4.94
C GLU A 166 9.66 12.13 -6.29
N VAL A 167 8.57 11.38 -6.27
CA VAL A 167 7.79 11.00 -7.46
C VAL A 167 7.05 12.21 -8.05
N ASN A 168 6.59 13.14 -7.22
CA ASN A 168 5.91 14.36 -7.66
C ASN A 168 6.79 15.28 -8.52
N ALA A 169 8.12 15.09 -8.53
CA ALA A 169 9.06 15.79 -9.41
C ALA A 169 9.15 15.17 -10.83
N ARG A 170 8.00 14.79 -11.41
CA ARG A 170 7.93 14.26 -12.79
C ARG A 170 8.50 15.26 -13.80
N ILE A 171 8.99 14.76 -14.93
CA ILE A 171 9.33 15.57 -16.11
C ILE A 171 8.04 15.91 -16.89
N PRO A 172 7.46 17.11 -16.77
CA PRO A 172 6.35 17.52 -17.64
C PRO A 172 6.89 17.72 -19.05
N GLY A 173 6.59 16.82 -19.98
CA GLY A 173 7.01 17.00 -21.38
C GLY A 173 6.57 15.90 -22.32
N TYR A 174 6.86 14.64 -22.00
CA TYR A 174 6.58 13.50 -22.89
C TYR A 174 5.10 13.40 -23.27
N ALA A 175 4.22 13.30 -22.27
CA ALA A 175 2.80 13.13 -22.51
C ALA A 175 2.22 14.32 -23.31
N ALA A 176 2.61 15.55 -22.99
CA ALA A 176 2.21 16.75 -23.75
C ALA A 176 2.62 16.68 -25.22
N GLN A 177 3.83 16.18 -25.53
CA GLN A 177 4.26 15.99 -26.91
C GLN A 177 3.46 14.89 -27.63
N VAL A 178 3.16 13.77 -26.96
CA VAL A 178 2.28 12.73 -27.54
C VAL A 178 0.92 13.33 -27.92
N TYR A 179 0.32 14.14 -27.04
CA TYR A 179 -0.95 14.81 -27.32
C TYR A 179 -0.88 15.79 -28.50
N GLN A 180 0.23 16.50 -28.68
CA GLN A 180 0.43 17.38 -29.84
C GLN A 180 0.54 16.58 -31.15
N MET A 181 1.14 15.39 -31.14
CA MET A 181 1.37 14.58 -32.34
C MET A 181 0.10 13.94 -32.89
N ILE A 182 -0.78 13.48 -32.00
CA ILE A 182 -2.05 12.82 -32.34
C ILE A 182 -3.16 13.81 -32.72
N GLY A 183 -2.96 15.11 -32.46
CA GLY A 183 -3.93 16.18 -32.74
C GLY A 183 -4.91 16.40 -31.59
N GLN A 184 -5.22 17.66 -31.31
CA GLN A 184 -6.17 18.05 -30.28
C GLN A 184 -7.61 17.86 -30.75
N GLY A 185 -8.29 16.81 -30.28
CA GLY A 185 -9.68 17.00 -29.87
C GLY A 185 -9.63 17.61 -28.47
N GLU A 186 -10.16 18.82 -28.28
CA GLU A 186 -10.08 19.59 -27.03
C GLU A 186 -10.36 18.74 -25.78
N ARG A 187 -9.41 18.70 -24.83
CA ARG A 187 -9.58 18.20 -23.47
C ARG A 187 -8.65 19.03 -22.55
N THR A 188 -9.21 20.02 -21.88
CA THR A 188 -8.50 21.19 -21.31
C THR A 188 -7.41 20.87 -20.28
N ILE A 189 -6.32 21.66 -20.27
CA ILE A 189 -5.30 21.72 -19.21
C ILE A 189 -5.19 23.13 -18.61
N PHE A 190 -4.80 23.23 -17.33
CA PHE A 190 -4.37 24.48 -16.70
C PHE A 190 -3.31 24.22 -15.64
N VAL A 191 -2.28 25.07 -15.66
CA VAL A 191 -1.16 25.11 -14.73
C VAL A 191 -0.97 26.58 -14.35
N ASP A 192 -0.69 26.85 -13.06
CA ASP A 192 -0.76 28.15 -12.38
C ASP A 192 -2.17 28.72 -12.11
N GLY A 193 -3.17 27.84 -11.97
CA GLY A 193 -4.50 28.29 -11.52
C GLY A 193 -5.69 27.35 -11.70
N GLN A 194 -5.50 26.18 -12.32
CA GLN A 194 -6.49 25.07 -12.52
C GLN A 194 -7.52 25.32 -13.64
N LYS A 195 -8.11 24.36 -14.39
CA LYS A 195 -8.28 22.87 -14.38
C LYS A 195 -7.48 22.03 -15.44
N LYS A 196 -7.02 20.81 -15.09
CA LYS A 196 -6.56 19.77 -16.04
C LYS A 196 -7.58 18.64 -16.24
N GLU A 197 -7.76 18.19 -17.48
CA GLU A 197 -8.54 17.03 -17.91
C GLU A 197 -8.03 16.53 -19.27
N ILE A 198 -7.39 15.35 -19.30
CA ILE A 198 -7.31 14.54 -20.52
C ILE A 198 -7.62 13.10 -20.10
N THR A 199 -8.91 12.79 -20.04
CA THR A 199 -9.37 11.50 -19.50
C THR A 199 -9.70 10.45 -20.55
N ASP A 200 -9.78 10.76 -21.85
CA ASP A 200 -9.79 9.69 -22.88
C ASP A 200 -9.19 10.20 -24.19
N PHE A 201 -8.64 9.29 -24.98
CA PHE A 201 -8.41 9.52 -26.41
C PHE A 201 -9.75 9.52 -27.16
N VAL A 202 -9.80 10.11 -28.35
CA VAL A 202 -10.88 9.89 -29.32
C VAL A 202 -10.33 8.97 -30.42
N MET A 203 -11.00 7.92 -30.89
CA MET A 203 -11.10 6.57 -30.30
C MET A 203 -11.09 5.45 -31.39
N PRO A 204 -11.16 5.73 -32.71
CA PRO A 204 -10.87 4.67 -33.72
C PRO A 204 -9.92 5.04 -34.88
N THR A 205 -9.68 6.32 -35.19
CA THR A 205 -8.90 6.73 -36.39
C THR A 205 -7.40 6.48 -36.27
N LEU A 206 -6.88 6.34 -35.04
CA LEU A 206 -5.46 6.10 -34.75
C LEU A 206 -4.98 4.66 -35.02
N ASN A 207 -5.90 3.70 -35.17
CA ASN A 207 -5.55 2.32 -35.51
C ASN A 207 -5.42 2.08 -37.02
N SER A 208 -5.57 3.14 -37.84
CA SER A 208 -5.29 3.05 -39.28
C SER A 208 -3.79 3.08 -39.53
N GLU A 209 -3.32 2.34 -40.54
CA GLU A 209 -1.90 2.35 -40.92
C GLU A 209 -1.40 3.77 -41.25
N LEU A 210 -2.28 4.58 -41.86
CA LEU A 210 -2.00 5.95 -42.24
C LEU A 210 -1.76 6.83 -41.00
N ALA A 211 -2.59 6.70 -39.98
CA ALA A 211 -2.45 7.45 -38.74
C ALA A 211 -1.20 7.03 -37.95
N ILE A 212 -0.91 5.72 -37.88
CA ILE A 212 0.31 5.20 -37.24
C ILE A 212 1.55 5.70 -37.99
N GLY A 213 1.55 5.64 -39.32
CA GLY A 213 2.65 6.16 -40.13
C GLY A 213 2.86 7.67 -39.94
N ALA A 214 1.77 8.45 -39.88
CA ALA A 214 1.85 9.88 -39.60
C ALA A 214 2.38 10.19 -38.20
N PHE A 215 1.97 9.41 -37.19
CA PHE A 215 2.51 9.52 -35.83
C PHE A 215 4.02 9.22 -35.80
N ILE A 216 4.43 8.07 -36.33
CA ILE A 216 5.85 7.65 -36.39
C ILE A 216 6.69 8.71 -37.08
N SER A 217 6.21 9.27 -38.20
CA SER A 217 6.93 10.32 -38.92
C SER A 217 7.12 11.59 -38.09
N LYS A 218 6.17 11.98 -37.23
CA LYS A 218 6.31 13.13 -36.32
C LYS A 218 7.17 12.81 -35.10
N ALA A 219 7.06 11.58 -34.60
CA ALA A 219 7.75 11.06 -33.43
C ALA A 219 9.23 10.77 -33.70
N ASN A 220 9.61 10.54 -34.96
CA ASN A 220 11.00 10.33 -35.38
C ASN A 220 11.80 11.65 -35.40
N ASN A 221 11.90 12.28 -34.24
CA ASN A 221 12.77 13.41 -33.99
C ASN A 221 13.51 13.22 -32.66
N GLU A 222 14.73 13.74 -32.56
CA GLU A 222 15.62 13.55 -31.39
C GLU A 222 15.02 14.10 -30.08
N ASN A 223 14.23 15.17 -30.15
CA ASN A 223 13.59 15.77 -28.98
C ASN A 223 12.51 14.84 -28.39
N PHE A 224 11.75 14.15 -29.23
CA PHE A 224 10.74 13.20 -28.77
C PHE A 224 11.39 11.92 -28.26
N LEU A 225 12.39 11.39 -28.97
CA LEU A 225 13.11 10.20 -28.54
C LEU A 225 13.82 10.39 -27.20
N SER A 226 14.42 11.57 -26.97
CA SER A 226 15.02 11.90 -25.67
C SER A 226 13.99 11.98 -24.55
N LEU A 227 12.82 12.57 -24.79
CA LEU A 227 11.72 12.60 -23.82
C LEU A 227 11.13 11.22 -23.54
N LEU A 228 10.97 10.39 -24.57
CA LEU A 228 10.51 9.02 -24.44
C LEU A 228 11.47 8.21 -23.55
N ARG A 229 12.78 8.30 -23.82
CA ARG A 229 13.81 7.64 -23.00
C ARG A 229 13.82 8.16 -21.57
N ALA A 230 13.65 9.48 -21.37
CA ALA A 230 13.54 10.06 -20.04
C ALA A 230 12.32 9.54 -19.28
N GLU A 231 11.15 9.43 -19.93
CA GLU A 231 9.94 8.86 -19.34
C GLU A 231 10.14 7.36 -19.01
N LYS A 232 10.84 6.61 -19.86
CA LYS A 232 11.18 5.20 -19.61
C LYS A 232 12.07 5.04 -18.39
N ASN A 233 13.13 5.85 -18.30
CA ASN A 233 14.04 5.84 -17.15
C ASN A 233 13.30 6.20 -15.85
N TYR A 234 12.41 7.19 -15.90
CA TYR A 234 11.57 7.56 -14.77
C TYR A 234 10.61 6.43 -14.38
N ALA A 235 9.98 5.75 -15.35
CA ALA A 235 9.15 4.58 -15.06
C ALA A 235 9.97 3.44 -14.43
N GLY A 236 11.20 3.19 -14.90
CA GLY A 236 12.12 2.23 -14.28
C GLY A 236 12.49 2.59 -12.83
N PHE A 237 12.72 3.88 -12.56
CA PHE A 237 12.90 4.38 -11.19
C PHE A 237 11.67 4.09 -10.32
N CYS A 238 10.46 4.39 -10.81
CA CYS A 238 9.22 4.09 -10.10
C CYS A 238 9.05 2.59 -9.82
N LEU A 239 9.40 1.72 -10.78
CA LEU A 239 9.33 0.26 -10.60
C LEU A 239 10.20 -0.19 -9.43
N ASN A 240 11.47 0.23 -9.41
CA ASN A 240 12.41 -0.11 -8.34
C ASN A 240 11.90 0.34 -6.97
N MET A 241 11.27 1.52 -6.90
CA MET A 241 10.69 2.05 -5.67
C MET A 241 9.49 1.21 -5.20
N VAL A 242 8.58 0.85 -6.10
CA VAL A 242 7.43 -0.01 -5.77
C VAL A 242 7.88 -1.39 -5.31
N GLU A 243 8.87 -1.99 -5.97
CA GLU A 243 9.39 -3.31 -5.58
C GLU A 243 10.02 -3.29 -4.19
N ARG A 244 10.80 -2.24 -3.90
CA ARG A 244 11.39 -2.04 -2.58
C ARG A 244 10.32 -1.92 -1.49
N GLU A 245 9.30 -1.08 -1.72
CA GLU A 245 8.22 -0.88 -0.74
C GLU A 245 7.36 -2.13 -0.55
N THR A 246 7.09 -2.87 -1.63
CA THR A 246 6.37 -4.15 -1.56
C THR A 246 7.12 -5.13 -0.66
N LYS A 247 8.44 -5.26 -0.86
CA LYS A 247 9.29 -6.14 -0.05
C LYS A 247 9.35 -5.70 1.42
N MET A 248 9.39 -4.39 1.68
CA MET A 248 9.35 -3.88 3.06
C MET A 248 8.02 -4.20 3.75
N ALA A 249 6.89 -4.00 3.06
CA ALA A 249 5.57 -4.32 3.59
C ALA A 249 5.41 -5.84 3.85
N GLU A 250 5.91 -6.69 2.95
CA GLU A 250 5.92 -8.15 3.12
C GLU A 250 6.75 -8.56 4.35
N ASN A 251 7.97 -8.01 4.51
CA ASN A 251 8.80 -8.26 5.68
C ASN A 251 8.11 -7.81 6.98
N LEU A 252 7.43 -6.66 6.98
CA LEU A 252 6.71 -6.16 8.14
C LEU A 252 5.57 -7.11 8.56
N ILE A 253 4.84 -7.67 7.60
CA ILE A 253 3.84 -8.71 7.87
C ILE A 253 4.47 -9.95 8.50
N GLU A 254 5.62 -10.38 8.02
CA GLU A 254 6.32 -11.55 8.59
C GLU A 254 6.73 -11.30 10.05
N VAL A 255 7.26 -10.11 10.36
CA VAL A 255 7.58 -9.69 11.73
C VAL A 255 6.32 -9.69 12.62
N ILE A 256 5.20 -9.16 12.12
CA ILE A 256 3.93 -9.14 12.87
C ILE A 256 3.45 -10.57 13.15
N LYS A 257 3.49 -11.46 12.16
CA LYS A 257 3.08 -12.87 12.32
C LYS A 257 3.94 -13.60 13.34
N ASN A 258 5.26 -13.42 13.28
CA ASN A 258 6.20 -14.02 14.22
C ASN A 258 6.02 -13.50 15.65
N SER A 259 5.57 -12.26 15.83
CA SER A 259 5.32 -11.68 17.16
C SER A 259 4.07 -12.21 17.88
N ARG A 260 3.20 -12.98 17.20
CA ARG A 260 2.01 -13.61 17.80
C ARG A 260 2.29 -14.98 18.44
N HIS A 261 3.47 -15.54 18.21
CA HIS A 261 3.91 -16.83 18.76
C HIS A 261 4.77 -16.64 20.01
#